data_AF-A0A9X3APC9-F1
#
_entry.id   AF-A0A9X3APC9-F1
#
_cell.length_a   1.000
_cell.length_b   1.000
_cell.length_c   1.000
_cell.angle_alpha   90.00
_cell.angle_beta   90.00
_cell.angle_gamma   90.00
#
_symmetry.space_group_name_H-M   'P 1'
#
loop_
_entity.id
_entity.type
_entity.pdbx_description
1 polymer ?
#
loop_
_entity_poly.entity_id
_entity_poly.type
_entity_poly.pdbx_seq_one_letter_code
_entity_poly.pdbx_strand_id
1 'polypeptide(L)'
;MKSKAAFNHILGHYRAQKVGLPIKMHSGDKIGIAIKLGALDCLYWQALGNGLTNLAKGIGRTIIHSYKYHQVRLPGHPITGYQINGNPKMDLAVLSGGAA
;
A
#
# COMPACT_ATOMS: atom_id res chain seq x y z
N MET A 1 13.25 16.27 -18.77
CA MET A 1 11.88 15.80 -18.41
C MET A 1 11.73 14.32 -18.75
N LYS A 2 11.75 13.42 -17.76
CA LYS A 2 11.35 12.00 -17.92
C LYS A 2 9.90 11.76 -17.45
N SER A 3 9.03 12.77 -17.48
CA SER A 3 7.79 12.78 -16.69
C SER A 3 6.65 11.95 -17.29
N LYS A 4 6.44 11.97 -18.61
CA LYS A 4 5.25 11.33 -19.22
C LYS A 4 5.40 9.81 -19.35
N ALA A 5 6.57 9.34 -19.78
CA ALA A 5 6.84 7.90 -19.94
C ALA A 5 6.86 7.18 -18.59
N ALA A 6 7.57 7.73 -17.60
CA ALA A 6 7.61 7.17 -16.24
C ALA A 6 6.22 7.17 -15.59
N PHE A 7 5.45 8.26 -15.73
CA PHE A 7 4.08 8.31 -15.24
C PHE A 7 3.18 7.25 -15.86
N ASN A 8 3.17 7.12 -17.19
CA ASN A 8 2.35 6.14 -17.88
C ASN A 8 2.74 4.70 -17.52
N HIS A 9 4.05 4.44 -17.40
CA HIS A 9 4.57 3.15 -16.98
C HIS A 9 4.08 2.79 -15.57
N ILE A 10 4.32 3.66 -14.57
CA ILE A 10 3.93 3.40 -13.18
C ILE A 10 2.41 3.31 -13.06
N LEU A 11 1.65 4.17 -13.76
CA LEU A 11 0.19 4.14 -13.77
C LEU A 11 -0.36 2.82 -14.35
N GLY A 12 0.25 2.32 -15.43
CA GLY A 12 -0.11 1.03 -16.01
C GLY A 12 0.07 -0.12 -15.01
N HIS A 13 1.24 -0.18 -14.37
CA HIS A 13 1.52 -1.18 -13.35
C HIS A 13 0.58 -1.06 -12.14
N TYR A 14 0.34 0.16 -11.65
CA TYR A 14 -0.58 0.41 -10.54
C TYR A 14 -2.00 -0.09 -10.86
N ARG A 15 -2.54 0.21 -12.04
CA ARG A 15 -3.87 -0.26 -12.46
C ARG A 15 -3.94 -1.79 -12.48
N ALA A 16 -2.93 -2.47 -13.02
CA ALA A 16 -2.88 -3.92 -13.05
C ALA A 16 -2.86 -4.53 -11.64
N GLN A 17 -2.05 -3.98 -10.72
CA GLN A 17 -2.02 -4.48 -9.33
C GLN A 17 -3.32 -4.16 -8.57
N LYS A 18 -3.89 -2.97 -8.78
CA LYS A 18 -5.15 -2.56 -8.15
C LYS A 18 -6.32 -3.46 -8.52
N VAL A 19 -6.40 -3.90 -9.78
CA VAL A 19 -7.44 -4.83 -10.24
C VAL A 19 -7.17 -6.26 -9.75
N GLY A 20 -5.92 -6.69 -9.76
CA GLY A 20 -5.55 -8.05 -9.32
C GLY A 20 -5.71 -8.28 -7.83
N LEU A 21 -5.58 -7.23 -7.00
CA LEU A 21 -5.60 -7.36 -5.54
C LEU A 21 -6.97 -7.83 -4.99
N PRO A 22 -8.12 -7.22 -5.35
CA PRO A 22 -9.44 -7.73 -4.95
C PRO A 22 -9.71 -9.18 -5.34
N ILE A 23 -9.20 -9.62 -6.50
CA ILE A 23 -9.36 -11.01 -6.97
C ILE A 23 -8.67 -11.96 -5.99
N LYS A 24 -7.44 -11.64 -5.58
CA LYS A 24 -6.69 -12.44 -4.61
C LYS A 24 -7.28 -12.40 -3.20
N MET A 25 -7.92 -11.29 -2.83
CA MET A 25 -8.68 -11.19 -1.58
C MET A 25 -9.88 -12.13 -1.58
N HIS A 26 -10.69 -12.11 -2.64
CA HIS A 26 -11.88 -12.97 -2.75
C HIS A 26 -11.52 -14.45 -2.73
N SER A 27 -10.39 -14.83 -3.34
CA SER A 27 -9.92 -16.22 -3.30
C SER A 27 -9.24 -16.62 -1.98
N GLY A 28 -9.04 -15.69 -1.04
CA GLY A 28 -8.30 -15.96 0.20
C GLY A 28 -6.81 -16.29 0.01
N ASP A 29 -6.25 -15.99 -1.16
CA ASP A 29 -4.86 -16.32 -1.53
C ASP A 29 -3.88 -15.36 -0.84
N LYS A 30 -3.49 -15.71 0.39
CA LYS A 30 -2.61 -14.88 1.24
C LYS A 30 -1.27 -14.56 0.56
N ILE A 31 -0.69 -15.50 -0.17
CA ILE A 31 0.58 -15.30 -0.88
C ILE A 31 0.37 -14.34 -2.05
N GLY A 32 -0.68 -14.56 -2.85
CA GLY A 32 -1.06 -13.65 -3.92
C GLY A 32 -1.30 -12.23 -3.43
N ILE A 33 -1.99 -12.06 -2.30
CA ILE A 33 -2.18 -10.75 -1.65
C ILE A 33 -0.84 -10.12 -1.29
N ALA A 34 0.07 -10.86 -0.64
CA ALA A 34 1.38 -10.36 -0.25
C ALA A 34 2.20 -9.89 -1.47
N ILE A 35 2.23 -10.66 -2.55
CA ILE A 35 2.91 -10.30 -3.81
C ILE A 35 2.33 -9.00 -4.37
N LYS A 36 1.00 -8.88 -4.42
CA LYS A 36 0.34 -7.67 -4.94
C LYS A 36 0.62 -6.44 -4.07
N LEU A 37 0.63 -6.60 -2.75
CA LEU A 37 0.97 -5.52 -1.82
C LEU A 37 2.42 -5.07 -1.98
N GLY A 38 3.37 -6.01 -2.03
CA GLY A 38 4.78 -5.68 -2.24
C GLY A 38 5.00 -4.94 -3.56
N ALA A 39 4.34 -5.36 -4.64
CA ALA A 39 4.38 -4.63 -5.90
C ALA A 39 3.81 -3.21 -5.79
N LEU A 40 2.72 -3.01 -5.06
CA LEU A 40 2.15 -1.68 -4.81
C LEU A 40 3.10 -0.80 -3.97
N ASP A 41 3.79 -1.37 -2.99
CA ASP A 41 4.77 -0.64 -2.18
C ASP A 41 5.97 -0.18 -3.02
N CYS A 42 6.51 -1.06 -3.88
CA CYS A 42 7.55 -0.68 -4.83
C CYS A 42 7.10 0.47 -5.75
N LEU A 43 5.86 0.41 -6.27
CA LEU A 43 5.31 1.47 -7.12
C LEU A 43 5.11 2.78 -6.36
N TYR A 44 4.77 2.73 -5.07
CA TYR A 44 4.66 3.91 -4.21
C TYR A 44 6.01 4.64 -4.13
N TRP A 45 7.09 3.91 -3.79
CA TRP A 45 8.43 4.49 -3.71
C TRP A 45 8.96 4.97 -5.06
N GLN A 46 8.69 4.22 -6.15
CA GLN A 46 9.02 4.67 -7.51
C GLN A 46 8.29 5.95 -7.89
N ALA A 47 7.00 6.07 -7.55
CA ALA A 47 6.22 7.27 -7.80
C ALA A 47 6.80 8.48 -7.03
N LEU A 48 7.16 8.30 -5.75
CA LEU A 48 7.83 9.33 -4.96
C LEU A 48 9.17 9.75 -5.55
N GLY A 49 10.03 8.79 -5.90
CA GLY A 49 11.34 9.05 -6.50
C GLY A 49 11.27 9.80 -7.86
N ASN A 50 10.13 9.73 -8.54
CA ASN A 50 9.86 10.47 -9.78
C ASN A 50 9.04 11.76 -9.57
N GLY A 51 8.79 12.19 -8.32
CA GLY A 51 8.00 13.39 -8.01
C GLY A 51 6.50 13.26 -8.28
N LEU A 52 5.99 12.04 -8.50
CA LEU A 52 4.58 11.75 -8.78
C LEU A 52 3.77 11.62 -7.49
N THR A 53 3.79 12.66 -6.65
CA THR A 53 3.24 12.65 -5.28
C THR A 53 1.75 12.29 -5.23
N ASN A 54 0.94 12.76 -6.18
CA ASN A 54 -0.48 12.44 -6.25
C ASN A 54 -0.74 10.96 -6.59
N LEU A 55 0.11 10.38 -7.45
CA LEU A 55 0.04 8.96 -7.77
C LEU A 55 0.45 8.12 -6.56
N ALA A 56 1.53 8.49 -5.88
CA ALA A 56 1.97 7.85 -4.64
C ALA A 56 0.87 7.87 -3.57
N LYS A 57 0.20 9.02 -3.36
CA LYS A 57 -0.97 9.11 -2.45
C LYS A 57 -2.10 8.17 -2.85
N GLY A 58 -2.39 8.04 -4.15
CA GLY A 58 -3.40 7.11 -4.65
C GLY A 58 -3.06 5.64 -4.39
N ILE A 59 -1.79 5.27 -4.59
CA ILE A 59 -1.27 3.93 -4.29
C ILE A 59 -1.36 3.65 -2.79
N GLY A 60 -0.88 4.57 -1.94
CA GLY A 60 -0.94 4.43 -0.48
C GLY A 60 -2.36 4.23 0.04
N ARG A 61 -3.33 5.00 -0.47
CA ARG A 61 -4.75 4.79 -0.14
C ARG A 61 -5.27 3.41 -0.54
N THR A 62 -4.82 2.87 -1.67
CA THR A 62 -5.21 1.53 -2.12
C THR A 62 -4.69 0.46 -1.16
N ILE A 63 -3.41 0.54 -0.77
CA ILE A 63 -2.79 -0.36 0.22
C ILE A 63 -3.55 -0.30 1.55
N ILE A 64 -3.76 0.90 2.09
CA ILE A 64 -4.44 1.09 3.38
C ILE A 64 -5.88 0.56 3.34
N HIS A 65 -6.61 0.84 2.27
CA HIS A 65 -7.99 0.38 2.12
C HIS A 65 -8.08 -1.15 2.05
N SER A 66 -7.09 -1.78 1.41
CA SER A 66 -6.97 -3.22 1.25
C SER A 66 -6.97 -3.97 2.60
N TYR A 67 -6.35 -3.38 3.62
CA TYR A 67 -6.21 -3.97 4.95
C TYR A 67 -7.52 -4.20 5.70
N LYS A 68 -8.61 -3.58 5.25
CA LYS A 68 -9.96 -3.84 5.78
C LYS A 68 -10.49 -5.23 5.42
N TYR A 69 -9.93 -5.85 4.38
CA TYR A 69 -10.47 -7.08 3.78
C TYR A 69 -9.56 -8.30 3.96
N HIS A 70 -8.34 -8.12 4.47
CA HIS A 70 -7.40 -9.21 4.75
C HIS A 70 -6.44 -8.83 5.87
N GLN A 71 -5.76 -9.82 6.45
CA GLN A 71 -4.79 -9.62 7.55
C GLN A 71 -3.33 -9.48 7.10
N VAL A 72 -3.02 -9.67 5.81
CA VAL A 72 -1.66 -9.47 5.29
C VAL A 72 -1.26 -7.99 5.37
N ARG A 73 -0.07 -7.69 5.90
CA ARG A 73 0.45 -6.31 6.09
C ARG A 73 1.83 -6.17 5.46
N LEU A 74 2.15 -4.96 4.99
CA LEU A 74 3.50 -4.60 4.62
C LEU A 74 4.34 -4.34 5.89
N PRO A 75 5.67 -4.52 5.83
CA PRO A 75 6.56 -4.12 6.92
C PRO A 75 6.35 -2.66 7.32
N GLY A 76 6.32 -2.38 8.63
CA GLY A 76 6.14 -1.03 9.16
C GLY A 76 4.70 -0.49 9.11
N HIS A 77 3.74 -1.23 8.55
CA HIS A 77 2.33 -0.86 8.61
C HIS A 77 1.67 -1.43 9.89
N PRO A 78 0.80 -0.65 10.57
CA PRO A 78 0.17 -1.06 11.82
C PRO A 78 -0.74 -2.27 11.63
N ILE A 79 -0.64 -3.21 12.57
CA ILE A 79 -1.50 -4.42 12.63
C ILE A 79 -2.95 -4.02 12.89
N THR A 80 -3.14 -3.07 13.81
CA THR A 80 -4.41 -2.42 14.19
C THR A 80 -5.11 -1.69 13.05
N GLY A 81 -4.43 -1.48 11.92
CA GLY A 81 -4.98 -0.85 10.71
C GLY A 81 -4.90 0.67 10.73
N TYR A 82 -5.76 1.33 9.96
CA TYR A 82 -5.75 2.80 9.78
C TYR A 82 -7.09 3.41 10.18
N GLN A 83 -7.04 4.64 10.68
CA GLN A 83 -8.17 5.51 10.97
C GLN A 83 -8.90 5.90 9.68
N ILE A 84 -10.11 6.45 9.82
CA ILE A 84 -10.96 6.88 8.69
C ILE A 84 -10.27 7.99 7.87
N ASN A 85 -9.46 8.83 8.52
CA ASN A 85 -8.64 9.88 7.91
C ASN A 85 -7.35 9.36 7.23
N GLY A 86 -7.06 8.06 7.30
CA GLY A 86 -5.89 7.44 6.70
C GLY A 86 -4.62 7.45 7.55
N ASN A 87 -4.68 7.89 8.81
CA ASN A 87 -3.57 7.77 9.75
C ASN A 87 -3.49 6.35 10.35
N PRO A 88 -2.30 5.83 10.68
CA PRO A 88 -2.19 4.55 11.36
C PRO A 88 -2.95 4.59 12.69
N LYS A 89 -3.75 3.55 12.99
CA LYS A 89 -4.30 3.36 14.34
C LYS A 89 -3.13 3.00 15.24
N MET A 90 -2.59 3.97 15.95
CA MET A 90 -1.54 3.73 16.92
C MET A 90 -2.09 2.80 18.00
N ASP A 91 -1.42 1.68 18.23
CA ASP A 91 -1.61 0.92 19.46
C ASP A 91 -0.78 1.62 20.53
N LEU A 92 -1.44 2.20 21.54
CA LEU A 92 -0.76 2.92 22.62
C LEU A 92 0.28 2.01 23.31
N ALA A 93 0.05 0.69 23.35
CA ALA A 93 0.97 -0.27 23.95
C ALA A 93 2.33 -0.35 23.22
N VAL A 94 2.36 -0.11 21.90
CA VAL A 94 3.59 -0.11 21.09
C VAL A 94 4.40 1.18 21.30
N LEU A 95 3.74 2.30 21.58
CA LEU A 95 4.41 3.58 21.87
C LEU A 95 4.99 3.62 23.29
N SER A 96 4.38 2.93 24.24
CA SER A 96 4.85 2.87 25.64
C SER A 96 5.93 1.80 25.90
N GLY A 97 6.19 0.89 24.95
CA GLY A 97 7.16 -0.21 25.12
C GLY A 97 8.62 0.13 24.81
N GLY A 98 8.93 1.39 24.47
CA GLY A 98 10.26 1.86 24.07
C GLY A 98 11.05 2.62 25.14
N ALA A 99 10.62 2.56 26.41
CA ALA A 99 11.33 3.15 27.54
C ALA A 99 11.34 2.16 28.71
N ALA A 100 12.28 1.21 28.67
CA ALA A 100 12.71 0.42 29.81
C ALA A 100 14.23 0.29 29.75
#